data_AF-A0A2K5HZ94-F1
#
_entry.id   AF-A0A2K5HZ94-F1
#
_cell.length_a   1.000
_cell.length_b   1.000
_cell.length_c   1.000
_cell.angle_alpha   90.00
_cell.angle_beta   90.00
_cell.angle_gamma   90.00
#
_symmetry.space_group_name_H-M   'P 1'
#
loop_
_entity.id
_entity.type
_entity.pdbx_description
1 polymer ?
#
loop_
_entity_poly.entity_id
_entity_poly.type
_entity_poly.pdbx_seq_one_letter_code
_entity_poly.pdbx_strand_id
1 'polypeptide(L)'
;MIGIFHVFMWYFLLVLYKGQIKGAFGIYEPITYKTGCTLWGIFFIIAGVFIIGVTKYPTRSGIICTLIINIFCIITTITAVTLTIIELSHFNSPSYRNYGQAKLGREISRILLFFYPLEFSVALTYSICSCSNLFQRQSDLTSVAEEAENTF
;
A
#
# COMPACT_ATOMS: atom_id res chain seq x y z
N MET A 1 10.58 -3.92 5.16
CA MET A 1 11.17 -4.59 3.99
C MET A 1 10.16 -4.81 2.86
N ILE A 2 8.91 -5.19 3.16
CA ILE A 2 7.84 -5.42 2.18
C ILE A 2 7.49 -4.18 1.31
N GLY A 3 7.45 -2.97 1.88
CA GLY A 3 7.20 -1.75 1.09
C GLY A 3 8.30 -1.43 0.08
N ILE A 4 9.56 -1.73 0.41
CA ILE A 4 10.70 -1.56 -0.52
C ILE A 4 10.55 -2.52 -1.71
N PHE A 5 10.15 -3.76 -1.45
CA PHE A 5 9.86 -4.75 -2.50
C PHE A 5 8.76 -4.25 -3.44
N HIS A 6 7.67 -3.69 -2.91
CA HIS A 6 6.59 -3.12 -3.74
C HIS A 6 7.09 -1.99 -4.63
N VAL A 7 7.92 -1.07 -4.10
CA VAL A 7 8.51 0.02 -4.90
C VAL A 7 9.41 -0.52 -6.01
N PHE A 8 10.26 -1.52 -5.73
CA PHE A 8 11.11 -2.13 -6.76
C PHE A 8 10.28 -2.83 -7.85
N MET A 9 9.26 -3.60 -7.46
CA MET A 9 8.40 -4.30 -8.42
C MET A 9 7.60 -3.33 -9.30
N TRP A 10 7.07 -2.26 -8.69
CA TRP A 10 6.40 -1.19 -9.44
C TRP A 10 7.36 -0.42 -10.35
N TYR A 11 8.57 -0.13 -9.90
CA TYR A 11 9.60 0.49 -10.72
C TYR A 11 9.96 -0.39 -11.92
N PHE A 12 10.09 -1.70 -11.70
CA PHE A 12 10.38 -2.65 -12.76
C PHE A 12 9.25 -2.71 -13.80
N LEU A 13 7.98 -2.72 -13.36
CA LEU A 13 6.83 -2.57 -14.27
C LEU A 13 6.90 -1.28 -15.08
N LEU A 14 7.24 -0.14 -14.45
CA LEU A 14 7.37 1.15 -15.14
C LEU A 14 8.43 1.08 -16.25
N VAL A 15 9.59 0.48 -15.98
CA VAL A 15 10.66 0.31 -16.97
C VAL A 15 10.19 -0.53 -18.16
N LEU A 16 9.48 -1.63 -17.89
CA LEU A 16 8.92 -2.49 -18.94
C LEU A 16 7.89 -1.73 -19.79
N TYR A 17 7.01 -0.96 -19.16
CA TYR A 17 5.96 -0.19 -19.83
C TYR A 17 6.51 0.99 -20.64
N LYS A 18 7.54 1.70 -20.14
CA LYS A 18 8.25 2.71 -20.94
C LYS A 18 8.94 2.10 -22.17
N GLY A 19 9.44 0.87 -22.05
CA GLY A 19 10.01 0.13 -23.18
C GLY A 19 8.98 -0.16 -24.28
N GLN A 20 7.72 -0.36 -23.91
CA GLN A 20 6.62 -0.64 -24.84
C GLN A 20 6.12 0.61 -25.58
N ILE A 21 6.06 1.78 -24.91
CA ILE A 21 5.56 3.03 -25.49
C ILE A 21 6.51 3.61 -26.56
N LYS A 22 7.83 3.42 -26.40
CA LYS A 22 8.84 3.89 -27.39
C LYS A 22 9.02 2.94 -28.58
N GLY A 23 8.35 1.78 -28.59
CA GLY A 23 8.43 0.80 -29.67
C GLY A 23 7.53 1.15 -30.85
N ALA A 24 8.05 1.07 -32.07
CA ALA A 24 7.39 1.56 -33.30
C ALA A 24 6.09 0.83 -33.74
N PHE A 25 5.57 -0.16 -33.00
CA PHE A 25 4.34 -0.88 -33.38
C PHE A 25 3.55 -1.37 -32.16
N GLY A 26 2.41 -0.74 -31.92
CA GLY A 26 1.41 -1.12 -30.92
C GLY A 26 1.61 -0.45 -29.56
N ILE A 27 0.83 0.60 -29.30
CA ILE A 27 0.79 1.31 -28.03
C ILE A 27 -0.03 0.45 -27.04
N TYR A 28 0.65 -0.30 -26.17
CA TYR A 28 0.01 -0.86 -24.99
C TYR A 28 0.19 0.14 -23.85
N GLU A 29 -0.91 0.79 -23.47
CA GLU A 29 -0.95 1.70 -22.33
C GLU A 29 -1.60 0.99 -21.13
N PRO A 30 -0.81 0.41 -20.22
CA PRO A 30 -1.34 -0.24 -19.04
C PRO A 30 -2.02 0.80 -18.14
N ILE A 31 -3.19 0.43 -17.62
CA ILE A 31 -4.03 1.32 -16.79
C ILE A 31 -3.26 1.73 -15.54
N THR A 32 -2.49 0.82 -14.95
CA THR A 32 -1.64 1.06 -13.78
C THR A 32 -0.51 2.07 -14.03
N TYR A 33 -0.04 2.19 -15.27
CA TYR A 33 0.90 3.25 -15.67
C TYR A 33 0.18 4.60 -15.81
N LYS A 34 -1.01 4.61 -16.45
CA LYS A 34 -1.80 5.83 -16.64
C LYS A 34 -2.27 6.46 -15.33
N THR A 35 -2.59 5.64 -14.33
CA THR A 35 -3.01 6.09 -12.99
C THR A 35 -1.83 6.46 -12.08
N GLY A 36 -0.59 6.25 -12.51
CA GLY A 36 0.59 6.53 -11.69
C GLY A 36 0.71 5.62 -10.46
N CYS A 37 0.05 4.46 -10.47
CA CYS A 37 0.01 3.52 -9.34
C CYS A 37 1.42 3.06 -8.92
N THR A 38 2.36 3.09 -9.87
CA THR A 38 3.80 2.84 -9.66
C THR A 38 4.44 3.72 -8.57
N LEU A 39 3.97 4.95 -8.37
CA LEU A 39 4.49 5.88 -7.37
C LEU A 39 3.90 5.66 -5.98
N TRP A 40 2.80 4.90 -5.88
CA TRP A 40 2.06 4.76 -4.63
C TRP A 40 2.76 3.86 -3.61
N GLY A 41 3.75 3.07 -4.05
CA GLY A 41 4.57 2.27 -3.13
C GLY A 41 5.33 3.10 -2.08
N ILE A 42 5.51 4.40 -2.30
CA ILE A 42 6.14 5.29 -1.31
C ILE A 42 5.31 5.41 -0.02
N PHE A 43 3.98 5.32 -0.12
CA PHE A 43 3.09 5.34 1.05
C PHE A 43 3.35 4.15 1.97
N PHE A 44 3.62 2.97 1.41
CA PHE A 44 3.94 1.78 2.19
C PHE A 44 5.28 1.90 2.93
N ILE A 45 6.27 2.56 2.33
CA ILE A 45 7.56 2.83 3.00
C ILE A 45 7.35 3.80 4.17
N ILE A 46 6.62 4.90 3.94
CA ILE A 46 6.32 5.89 4.97
C ILE A 46 5.57 5.24 6.13
N ALA A 47 4.52 4.46 5.84
CA ALA A 47 3.78 3.71 6.85
C ALA A 47 4.68 2.82 7.70
N GLY A 48 5.58 2.06 7.07
CA GLY A 48 6.55 1.22 7.77
C GLY A 48 7.48 2.00 8.71
N VAL A 49 7.97 3.17 8.29
CA VAL A 49 8.82 4.03 9.13
C VAL A 49 8.05 4.55 10.35
N PHE A 50 6.80 4.99 10.15
CA PHE A 50 5.96 5.47 11.24
C PHE A 50 5.62 4.36 12.25
N ILE A 51 5.32 3.14 11.78
CA ILE A 51 5.10 1.98 12.65
C ILE A 51 6.33 1.70 13.53
N ILE A 52 7.53 1.70 12.95
CA ILE A 52 8.79 1.49 13.70
C ILE A 52 9.03 2.64 14.70
N GLY A 53 8.74 3.88 14.28
CA GLY A 53 8.89 5.06 15.16
C GLY A 53 7.98 4.99 16.37
N VAL A 54 6.70 4.66 16.18
CA VAL A 54 5.69 4.58 17.26
C VAL A 54 5.93 3.40 18.18
N THR A 55 6.40 2.26 17.66
CA THR A 55 6.74 1.10 18.51
C THR A 55 7.94 1.38 19.42
N LYS A 56 8.89 2.21 18.97
CA LYS A 56 10.04 2.61 19.80
C LYS A 56 9.72 3.74 20.79
N TYR A 57 8.94 4.74 20.36
CA TYR A 57 8.57 5.89 21.17
C TYR A 57 7.07 6.20 21.04
N PRO A 58 6.21 5.57 21.86
CA PRO A 58 4.76 5.68 21.72
C PRO A 58 4.23 7.04 22.22
N THR A 59 4.18 8.00 21.31
CA THR A 59 3.52 9.31 21.54
C THR A 59 2.08 9.28 21.03
N ARG A 60 1.14 9.96 21.72
CA ARG A 60 -0.28 9.98 21.32
C ARG A 60 -0.48 10.47 19.89
N SER A 61 0.17 11.59 19.54
CA SER A 61 0.12 12.14 18.18
C SER A 61 0.74 11.19 17.15
N GLY A 62 1.84 10.50 17.49
CA GLY A 62 2.46 9.52 16.61
C GLY A 62 1.55 8.33 16.29
N ILE A 63 0.84 7.81 17.30
CA ILE A 63 -0.13 6.70 17.12
C ILE A 63 -1.26 7.14 16.19
N ILE A 64 -1.83 8.34 16.40
CA ILE A 64 -2.91 8.87 15.54
C ILE A 64 -2.41 9.09 14.11
N CYS A 65 -1.24 9.70 13.91
CA CYS A 65 -0.65 9.87 12.59
C CYS A 65 -0.42 8.53 11.88
N THR A 66 0.08 7.52 12.59
CA THR A 66 0.31 6.18 12.05
C THR A 66 -1.00 5.50 11.64
N LEU A 67 -2.06 5.66 12.43
CA LEU A 67 -3.38 5.13 12.11
C LEU A 67 -3.96 5.78 10.84
N ILE A 68 -3.83 7.10 10.69
CA ILE A 68 -4.24 7.81 9.48
C ILE A 68 -3.48 7.29 8.26
N ILE A 69 -2.15 7.18 8.34
CA ILE A 69 -1.30 6.69 7.25
C ILE A 69 -1.66 5.24 6.88
N ASN A 70 -1.93 4.38 7.86
CA ASN A 70 -2.32 2.99 7.61
C ASN A 70 -3.69 2.87 6.93
N ILE A 71 -4.66 3.72 7.29
CA ILE A 71 -5.95 3.78 6.59
C ILE A 71 -5.76 4.16 5.12
N PHE A 72 -4.92 5.16 4.84
CA PHE A 72 -4.58 5.50 3.45
C PHE A 72 -3.92 4.32 2.74
N CYS A 73 -2.98 3.63 3.38
CA CYS A 73 -2.34 2.44 2.80
C CYS A 73 -3.36 1.32 2.49
N ILE A 74 -4.35 1.11 3.35
CA ILE A 74 -5.43 0.15 3.10
C ILE A 74 -6.21 0.52 1.84
N ILE A 75 -6.64 1.78 1.73
CA ILE A 75 -7.39 2.28 0.55
C ILE A 75 -6.55 2.12 -0.71
N THR A 76 -5.30 2.57 -0.68
CA THR A 76 -4.33 2.45 -1.79
C THR A 76 -4.15 0.99 -2.21
N THR A 77 -4.06 0.05 -1.26
CA THR A 77 -3.90 -1.38 -1.54
C THR A 77 -5.12 -1.95 -2.24
N ILE A 78 -6.33 -1.62 -1.76
CA ILE A 78 -7.59 -2.04 -2.40
C ILE A 78 -7.66 -1.52 -3.83
N THR A 79 -7.35 -0.23 -4.04
CA THR A 79 -7.33 0.37 -5.39
C THR A 79 -6.27 -0.26 -6.29
N ALA A 80 -5.07 -0.55 -5.77
CA ALA A 80 -4.02 -1.21 -6.55
C ALA A 80 -4.42 -2.62 -6.98
N VAL A 81 -5.05 -3.39 -6.08
CA VAL A 81 -5.57 -4.73 -6.37
C VAL A 81 -6.64 -4.67 -7.45
N THR A 82 -7.62 -3.77 -7.34
CA THR A 82 -8.70 -3.67 -8.33
C THR A 82 -8.17 -3.28 -9.71
N LEU A 83 -7.27 -2.29 -9.78
CA LEU A 83 -6.63 -1.89 -11.04
C LEU A 83 -5.83 -3.05 -11.66
N THR A 84 -5.08 -3.79 -10.84
CA THR A 84 -4.27 -4.94 -11.30
C THR A 84 -5.15 -6.05 -11.84
N ILE A 85 -6.29 -6.35 -11.18
CA ILE A 85 -7.26 -7.36 -11.65
C ILE A 85 -7.88 -6.94 -12.98
N ILE A 86 -8.30 -5.66 -13.10
CA ILE A 86 -8.85 -5.13 -14.35
C ILE A 86 -7.83 -5.27 -15.49
N GLU A 87 -6.58 -4.88 -15.25
CA GLU A 87 -5.49 -5.00 -16.21
C GLU A 87 -5.21 -6.47 -16.63
N LEU A 88 -5.30 -7.40 -15.67
CA LEU A 88 -5.14 -8.84 -15.95
C LEU A 88 -6.31 -9.41 -16.77
N SER A 89 -7.52 -8.90 -16.54
CA SER A 89 -8.77 -9.37 -17.16
C SER A 89 -9.02 -8.81 -18.57
N HIS A 90 -8.60 -7.58 -18.85
CA HIS A 90 -8.99 -6.83 -20.06
C HIS A 90 -8.03 -7.03 -21.25
N PHE A 91 -7.56 -8.24 -21.51
CA PHE A 91 -6.48 -8.43 -22.49
C PHE A 91 -6.89 -9.20 -23.74
N ASN A 92 -6.96 -8.47 -24.86
CA ASN A 92 -6.89 -9.00 -26.23
C ASN A 92 -5.42 -9.12 -26.66
N SER A 93 -5.02 -10.31 -27.15
CA SER A 93 -3.63 -10.70 -27.45
C SER A 93 -2.82 -9.64 -28.21
N PRO A 94 -1.63 -9.22 -27.71
CA PRO A 94 -0.87 -8.14 -28.32
C PRO A 94 0.01 -8.68 -29.46
N SER A 95 0.45 -7.80 -30.35
CA SER A 95 1.33 -8.15 -31.48
C SER A 95 2.63 -8.84 -31.02
N TYR A 96 3.01 -9.90 -31.73
CA TYR A 96 4.02 -10.93 -31.37
C TYR A 96 5.40 -10.39 -30.98
N ARG A 97 5.79 -9.19 -31.46
CA ARG A 97 7.12 -8.62 -31.24
C ARG A 97 7.37 -8.09 -29.82
N ASN A 98 6.33 -7.57 -29.14
CA ASN A 98 6.43 -7.08 -27.75
C ASN A 98 5.85 -8.07 -26.73
N TYR A 99 5.55 -9.29 -27.18
CA TYR A 99 4.91 -10.34 -26.38
C TYR A 99 5.73 -10.73 -25.15
N GLY A 100 7.06 -10.81 -25.28
CA GLY A 100 7.95 -11.15 -24.16
C GLY A 100 7.90 -10.15 -23.00
N GLN A 101 7.99 -8.84 -23.31
CA GLN A 101 7.89 -7.79 -22.29
C GLN A 101 6.50 -7.71 -21.67
N ALA A 102 5.43 -7.86 -22.47
CA ALA A 102 4.05 -7.89 -21.96
C ALA A 102 3.80 -9.09 -21.04
N LYS A 103 4.33 -10.28 -21.40
CA LYS A 103 4.24 -11.49 -20.60
C LYS A 103 5.00 -11.35 -19.27
N LEU A 104 6.19 -10.76 -19.31
CA LEU A 104 6.98 -10.50 -18.10
C LEU A 104 6.27 -9.52 -17.17
N GLY A 105 5.78 -8.40 -17.70
CA GLY A 105 4.98 -7.41 -16.96
C GLY A 105 3.79 -8.06 -16.27
N ARG A 106 3.06 -8.91 -16.97
CA ARG A 106 1.93 -9.66 -16.41
C ARG A 106 2.33 -10.58 -15.26
N GLU A 107 3.44 -11.28 -15.38
CA GLU A 107 3.89 -12.18 -14.32
C GLU A 107 4.28 -11.40 -13.06
N ILE A 108 4.94 -10.25 -13.23
CA ILE A 108 5.24 -9.33 -12.13
C ILE A 108 3.96 -8.80 -11.49
N SER A 109 2.95 -8.42 -12.28
CA SER A 109 1.64 -7.99 -11.77
C SER A 109 0.93 -9.09 -10.98
N ARG A 110 1.06 -10.36 -11.37
CA ARG A 110 0.54 -11.50 -10.60
C ARG A 110 1.29 -11.70 -9.29
N ILE A 111 2.60 -11.55 -9.30
CA ILE A 111 3.43 -11.60 -8.09
C ILE A 111 3.00 -10.47 -7.14
N LEU A 112 2.87 -9.24 -7.63
CA LEU A 112 2.35 -8.09 -6.86
C LEU A 112 0.96 -8.38 -6.27
N LEU A 113 0.05 -8.97 -7.05
CA LEU A 113 -1.28 -9.35 -6.58
C LEU A 113 -1.25 -10.30 -5.38
N PHE A 114 -0.25 -11.19 -5.33
CA PHE A 114 -0.05 -12.08 -4.18
C PHE A 114 0.50 -11.35 -2.94
N PHE A 115 1.31 -10.31 -3.12
CA PHE A 115 1.92 -9.56 -2.02
C PHE A 115 1.04 -8.41 -1.47
N TYR A 116 0.08 -7.90 -2.23
CA TYR A 116 -0.86 -6.87 -1.74
C TYR A 116 -1.68 -7.30 -0.51
N PRO A 117 -2.24 -8.53 -0.43
CA PRO A 117 -2.91 -9.00 0.79
C PRO A 117 -2.02 -8.94 2.03
N LEU A 118 -0.71 -9.16 1.88
CA LEU A 118 0.22 -9.13 3.01
C LEU A 118 0.40 -7.70 3.55
N GLU A 119 0.52 -6.70 2.67
CA GLU A 119 0.54 -5.28 3.09
C GLU A 119 -0.80 -4.87 3.73
N PHE A 120 -1.91 -5.31 3.15
CA PHE A 120 -3.23 -5.07 3.73
C PHE A 120 -3.35 -5.66 5.14
N SER A 121 -2.93 -6.92 5.35
CA SER A 121 -2.95 -7.55 6.67
C SER A 121 -2.09 -6.80 7.68
N VAL A 122 -0.88 -6.41 7.31
CA VAL A 122 0.02 -5.65 8.21
C VAL A 122 -0.63 -4.31 8.59
N ALA A 123 -1.08 -3.53 7.60
CA ALA A 123 -1.71 -2.24 7.85
C ALA A 123 -2.98 -2.38 8.72
N LEU A 124 -3.78 -3.42 8.50
CA LEU A 124 -4.99 -3.71 9.28
C LEU A 124 -4.66 -4.08 10.72
N THR A 125 -3.73 -5.01 10.94
CA THR A 125 -3.33 -5.43 12.30
C THR A 125 -2.79 -4.24 13.09
N TYR A 126 -1.90 -3.43 12.52
CA TYR A 126 -1.37 -2.26 13.20
C TYR A 126 -2.42 -1.18 13.45
N SER A 127 -3.41 -1.03 12.56
CA SER A 127 -4.53 -0.11 12.78
C SER A 127 -5.41 -0.55 13.93
N ILE A 128 -5.74 -1.84 14.01
CA ILE A 128 -6.53 -2.42 15.12
C ILE A 128 -5.78 -2.25 16.44
N CYS A 129 -4.51 -2.67 16.50
CA CYS A 129 -3.71 -2.53 17.72
C CYS A 129 -3.56 -1.08 18.17
N SER A 130 -3.31 -0.15 17.24
CA SER A 130 -3.21 1.28 17.53
C SER A 130 -4.52 1.85 18.05
N CYS A 131 -5.65 1.42 17.49
CA CYS A 131 -6.99 1.82 17.92
C CYS A 131 -7.30 1.32 19.34
N SER A 132 -7.04 0.04 19.62
CA SER A 132 -7.23 -0.54 20.96
C SER A 132 -6.39 0.17 22.03
N ASN A 133 -5.11 0.45 21.73
CA ASN A 133 -4.24 1.18 22.64
C ASN A 133 -4.70 2.62 22.91
N LEU A 134 -5.26 3.30 21.90
CA LEU A 134 -5.84 4.63 22.07
C LEU A 134 -7.10 4.60 22.94
N PHE A 135 -7.96 3.60 22.74
CA PHE A 135 -9.19 3.45 23.51
C PHE A 135 -8.91 3.16 24.98
N GLN A 136 -7.99 2.23 25.27
CA GLN A 136 -7.60 1.89 26.65
C GLN A 136 -6.99 3.08 27.39
N ARG A 137 -6.14 3.85 26.71
CA ARG A 137 -5.54 5.05 27.32
C ARG A 137 -6.53 6.18 27.55
N GLN A 138 -7.58 6.26 26.72
CA GLN A 138 -8.69 7.21 26.92
C GLN A 138 -9.53 6.80 28.12
N SER A 139 -9.88 5.52 28.28
CA SER A 139 -10.66 5.03 29.42
C SER A 139 -9.92 5.21 30.75
N ASP A 140 -8.61 4.95 30.79
CA ASP A 140 -7.80 5.16 31.99
C ASP A 140 -7.83 6.64 32.41
N LEU A 141 -7.67 7.57 31.46
CA LEU A 141 -7.69 9.00 31.74
C LEU A 141 -9.04 9.49 32.26
N THR A 142 -10.15 8.95 31.73
CA THR A 142 -11.50 9.29 32.20
C THR A 142 -11.77 8.76 33.60
N SER A 143 -11.34 7.53 33.92
CA SER A 143 -11.50 6.96 35.26
C SER A 143 -10.74 7.74 36.35
N VAL A 144 -9.52 8.19 36.05
CA VAL A 144 -8.71 9.00 36.98
C VAL A 144 -9.35 10.38 37.22
N ALA A 145 -9.94 10.99 36.20
CA ALA A 145 -10.63 12.27 36.35
C ALA A 145 -11.88 12.14 37.23
N GLU A 146 -12.64 11.05 37.07
CA GLU A 146 -13.86 10.77 37.83
C GLU A 146 -13.55 10.43 39.30
N GLU A 147 -12.46 9.68 39.57
CA GLU A 147 -11.98 9.46 40.95
C GLU A 147 -11.53 10.76 41.62
N ALA A 148 -10.81 11.63 40.90
CA ALA A 148 -10.35 12.90 41.45
C ALA A 148 -11.52 13.84 41.81
N GLU A 149 -12.57 13.87 40.98
CA GLU A 149 -13.78 14.68 41.22
C GLU A 149 -14.59 14.17 42.44
N ASN A 150 -14.63 12.86 42.67
CA ASN A 150 -15.35 12.25 43.79
C ASN A 150 -14.63 12.36 45.16
N THR A 151 -13.37 12.81 45.18
CA THR A 151 -12.59 13.03 46.41
C THR A 151 -12.62 14.46 46.96
N PHE A 152 -13.31 15.39 46.29
CA PHE A 152 -13.57 16.76 46.75
C PHE A 152 -15.00 16.93 47.27
#